data_AF-A0A6C0I0W4-F1
#
_entry.id   AF-A0A6C0I0W4-F1
#
_cell.length_a   1.000
_cell.length_b   1.000
_cell.length_c   1.000
_cell.angle_alpha   90.00
_cell.angle_beta   90.00
_cell.angle_gamma   90.00
#
_symmetry.space_group_name_H-M   'P 1'
#
loop_
_entity.id
_entity.type
_entity.pdbx_description
1 polymer ?
#
loop_
_entity_poly.entity_id
_entity_poly.type
_entity_poly.pdbx_seq_one_letter_code
_entity_poly.pdbx_strand_id
1 'polypeptide(L)'
;MSEKDCMKTICKLALEKSDKFSKDITDILEKNIEKNENKPMPNKCKLDKNKNKLECDEKERKNKINETKKIIKKLRSKTYKKHMDKIVKKRCRKTYCNKGCKGTILEEGNGSQLPKSIKVEKELKKIFQENRKKIFGNKTNVLKDNFYEGLKPSVIKKLQNEGAISGCITKIIELK
;
A
#
# COMPACT_ATOMS: atom_id res chain seq x y z
N MET A 1 -12.90 19.84 13.14
CA MET A 1 -12.12 18.63 13.44
C MET A 1 -10.63 18.94 13.42
N SER A 2 -9.89 18.54 14.46
CA SER A 2 -8.43 18.73 14.52
C SER A 2 -7.67 17.59 13.82
N GLU A 3 -6.38 17.78 13.54
CA GLU A 3 -5.51 16.71 13.04
C GLU A 3 -5.43 15.54 14.03
N LYS A 4 -5.41 15.84 15.34
CA LYS A 4 -5.38 14.81 16.40
C LYS A 4 -6.64 13.96 16.38
N ASP A 5 -7.80 14.57 16.13
CA ASP A 5 -9.08 13.85 16.06
C ASP A 5 -9.14 12.99 14.79
N CYS A 6 -8.73 13.54 13.64
CA CYS A 6 -8.60 12.80 12.39
C CYS A 6 -7.73 11.55 12.57
N MET A 7 -6.56 11.68 13.21
CA MET A 7 -5.67 10.54 13.47
C MET A 7 -6.31 9.46 14.36
N LYS A 8 -7.19 9.84 15.30
CA LYS A 8 -7.88 8.88 16.18
C LYS A 8 -9.05 8.18 15.49
N THR A 9 -9.65 8.80 14.48
CA THR A 9 -10.79 8.25 13.75
C THR A 9 -10.30 7.52 12.49
N ILE A 10 -9.98 8.24 11.43
CA ILE A 10 -9.73 7.65 10.11
C ILE A 10 -8.46 6.80 10.08
N CYS A 11 -7.40 7.22 10.78
CA CYS A 11 -6.17 6.44 10.81
C CYS A 11 -6.23 5.23 11.74
N LYS A 12 -7.14 5.22 12.73
CA LYS A 12 -7.45 4.00 13.49
C LYS A 12 -8.17 2.99 12.60
N LEU A 13 -9.19 3.43 11.86
CA LEU A 13 -9.89 2.57 10.88
C LEU A 13 -8.94 2.01 9.81
N ALA A 14 -7.99 2.82 9.32
CA ALA A 14 -6.98 2.36 8.37
C ALA A 14 -6.08 1.26 8.94
N LEU A 15 -5.73 1.32 10.23
CA LEU A 15 -4.96 0.29 10.91
C LEU A 15 -5.76 -0.99 11.10
N GLU A 16 -7.02 -0.89 11.51
CA GLU A 16 -7.92 -2.04 11.66
C GLU A 16 -8.10 -2.78 10.32
N LYS A 17 -8.28 -2.03 9.22
CA LYS A 17 -8.33 -2.62 7.86
C LYS A 17 -7.02 -3.28 7.46
N SER A 18 -5.87 -2.68 7.80
CA SER A 18 -4.54 -3.27 7.54
C SER A 18 -4.32 -4.55 8.35
N ASP A 19 -4.77 -4.58 9.60
CA ASP A 19 -4.70 -5.76 10.46
C ASP A 19 -5.57 -6.89 9.92
N LYS A 20 -6.80 -6.58 9.49
CA LYS A 20 -7.70 -7.54 8.85
C LYS A 20 -7.06 -8.12 7.58
N PHE A 21 -6.56 -7.27 6.70
CA PHE A 21 -5.89 -7.71 5.47
C PHE A 21 -4.69 -8.63 5.74
N SER A 22 -3.87 -8.31 6.73
CA SER A 22 -2.73 -9.15 7.13
C SER A 22 -3.16 -10.54 7.60
N LYS A 23 -4.28 -10.63 8.35
CA LYS A 23 -4.88 -11.90 8.74
C LYS A 23 -5.39 -12.68 7.53
N ASP A 24 -6.19 -12.04 6.69
CA ASP A 24 -6.77 -12.67 5.49
C ASP A 24 -5.68 -13.26 4.58
N ILE A 25 -4.57 -12.52 4.35
CA ILE A 25 -3.42 -13.01 3.58
C ILE A 25 -2.76 -14.20 4.27
N THR A 26 -2.60 -14.15 5.59
CA THR A 26 -1.99 -15.25 6.34
C THR A 26 -2.83 -16.52 6.23
N ASP A 27 -4.14 -16.41 6.38
CA ASP A 27 -5.07 -17.55 6.30
C ASP A 27 -5.08 -18.16 4.89
N ILE A 28 -4.98 -17.35 3.83
CA ILE A 28 -4.83 -17.83 2.45
C ILE A 28 -3.53 -18.62 2.28
N LEU A 29 -2.42 -18.12 2.83
CA LEU A 29 -1.13 -18.80 2.75
C LEU A 29 -1.12 -20.14 3.52
N GLU A 30 -1.78 -20.20 4.68
CA GLU A 30 -1.91 -21.43 5.47
C GLU A 30 -2.74 -22.48 4.73
N LYS A 31 -3.90 -22.11 4.18
CA LYS A 31 -4.71 -23.02 3.34
C LYS A 31 -3.94 -23.54 2.13
N ASN A 32 -3.07 -22.73 1.55
CA ASN A 32 -2.22 -23.15 0.44
C ASN A 32 -1.12 -24.13 0.87
N ILE A 33 -0.56 -23.97 2.08
CA ILE A 33 0.36 -24.94 2.66
C ILE A 33 -0.36 -26.28 2.88
N GLU A 34 -1.52 -26.28 3.55
CA GLU A 34 -2.27 -27.51 3.84
C GLU A 34 -2.64 -28.28 2.56
N LYS A 35 -3.14 -27.57 1.54
CA LYS A 35 -3.41 -28.17 0.22
C LYS A 35 -2.16 -28.75 -0.42
N ASN A 36 -1.02 -28.08 -0.28
CA ASN A 36 0.25 -28.57 -0.82
C ASN A 36 0.95 -29.56 0.10
N GLU A 37 0.53 -29.81 1.32
CA GLU A 37 1.02 -30.92 2.14
C GLU A 37 0.21 -32.19 1.82
N ASN A 38 -1.09 -32.05 1.60
CA ASN A 38 -2.02 -33.17 1.34
C ASN A 38 -2.08 -33.68 -0.11
N LYS A 39 -1.44 -32.98 -1.07
CA LYS A 39 -1.43 -33.44 -2.48
C LYS A 39 -0.65 -34.75 -2.63
N PRO A 40 -1.24 -35.80 -3.25
CA PRO A 40 -0.54 -37.04 -3.54
C PRO A 40 0.71 -36.75 -4.39
N MET A 41 1.81 -37.46 -4.10
CA MET A 41 3.06 -37.27 -4.82
C MET A 41 2.88 -37.68 -6.29
N PRO A 42 3.28 -36.84 -7.26
CA PRO A 42 3.47 -37.32 -8.61
C PRO A 42 4.65 -38.31 -8.60
N ASN A 43 4.39 -39.57 -8.95
CA ASN A 43 5.36 -40.68 -8.96
C ASN A 43 6.50 -40.55 -10.01
N LYS A 44 6.86 -39.36 -10.47
CA LYS A 44 7.85 -39.20 -11.55
C LYS A 44 8.93 -38.19 -11.16
N CYS A 45 10.02 -38.67 -10.56
CA CYS A 45 11.30 -37.98 -10.72
C CYS A 45 11.70 -38.17 -12.20
N LYS A 46 11.66 -37.09 -13.01
CA LYS A 46 12.15 -37.15 -14.39
C LYS A 46 13.68 -37.10 -14.34
N LEU A 47 14.33 -38.07 -14.97
CA LEU A 47 15.77 -38.01 -15.20
C LEU A 47 16.03 -36.90 -16.23
N ASP A 48 16.61 -35.77 -15.80
CA ASP A 48 17.13 -34.78 -16.73
C ASP A 48 18.44 -35.33 -17.33
N LYS A 49 18.34 -35.92 -18.52
CA LYS A 49 19.46 -36.59 -19.22
C LYS A 49 20.65 -35.66 -19.48
N ASN A 50 20.47 -34.35 -19.41
CA ASN A 50 21.54 -33.37 -19.65
C ASN A 50 22.28 -32.90 -18.39
N LYS A 51 21.77 -33.19 -17.19
CA LYS A 51 22.33 -32.65 -15.93
C LYS A 51 22.79 -33.69 -14.92
N ASN A 52 22.59 -35.00 -15.17
CA ASN A 52 22.86 -36.07 -14.19
C ASN A 52 22.30 -35.73 -12.78
N LYS A 53 21.19 -34.99 -12.72
CA LYS A 53 20.58 -34.53 -11.47
C LYS A 53 19.15 -35.02 -11.41
N LEU A 54 18.86 -35.88 -10.44
CA LEU A 54 17.49 -36.21 -10.04
C LEU A 54 16.92 -34.99 -9.31
N GLU A 55 16.28 -34.07 -10.02
CA GLU A 55 15.44 -33.06 -9.39
C GLU A 55 14.06 -33.68 -9.15
N CYS A 56 13.89 -34.24 -7.95
CA CYS A 56 12.57 -34.68 -7.51
C CYS A 56 11.76 -33.45 -7.08
N ASP A 57 10.59 -33.27 -7.69
CA ASP A 57 9.60 -32.23 -7.42
C ASP A 57 9.30 -32.04 -5.91
N GLU A 58 9.57 -33.05 -5.10
CA GLU A 58 9.41 -33.05 -3.64
C GLU A 58 10.34 -32.05 -2.91
N LYS A 59 11.61 -31.95 -3.31
CA LYS A 59 12.56 -31.03 -2.64
C LYS A 59 12.19 -29.58 -2.91
N GLU A 60 11.81 -29.26 -4.13
CA GLU A 60 11.33 -27.93 -4.51
C GLU A 60 10.02 -27.59 -3.81
N ARG A 61 9.06 -28.54 -3.75
CA ARG A 61 7.80 -28.39 -3.01
C ARG A 61 8.04 -28.13 -1.52
N LYS A 62 8.92 -28.91 -0.86
CA LYS A 62 9.30 -28.71 0.55
C LYS A 62 9.95 -27.34 0.77
N ASN A 63 10.82 -26.91 -0.14
CA ASN A 63 11.43 -25.58 -0.07
C ASN A 63 10.38 -24.46 -0.16
N LYS A 64 9.46 -24.52 -1.12
CA LYS A 64 8.36 -23.53 -1.26
C LYS A 64 7.46 -23.45 -0.03
N ILE A 65 7.11 -24.61 0.55
CA ILE A 65 6.35 -24.67 1.81
C ILE A 65 7.14 -23.99 2.95
N ASN A 66 8.43 -24.30 3.09
CA ASN A 66 9.27 -23.71 4.12
C ASN A 66 9.43 -22.19 3.97
N GLU A 67 9.60 -21.69 2.75
CA GLU A 67 9.64 -20.26 2.46
C GLU A 67 8.31 -19.58 2.82
N THR A 68 7.19 -20.21 2.49
CA THR A 68 5.85 -19.69 2.82
C THR A 68 5.66 -19.63 4.35
N LYS A 69 6.07 -20.67 5.09
CA LYS A 69 6.05 -20.68 6.58
C LYS A 69 6.90 -19.54 7.16
N LYS A 70 8.07 -19.23 6.57
CA LYS A 70 8.90 -18.08 6.98
C LYS A 70 8.19 -16.74 6.75
N ILE A 71 7.49 -16.59 5.62
CA ILE A 71 6.70 -15.38 5.32
C ILE A 71 5.58 -15.20 6.35
N ILE A 72 4.80 -16.25 6.62
CA ILE A 72 3.73 -16.22 7.64
C ILE A 72 4.29 -15.81 9.01
N LYS A 73 5.41 -16.42 9.44
CA LYS A 73 6.07 -16.08 10.71
C LYS A 73 6.47 -14.60 10.76
N LYS A 74 6.99 -14.05 9.65
CA LYS A 74 7.33 -12.63 9.53
C LYS A 74 6.10 -11.74 9.63
N LEU A 75 5.01 -12.06 8.92
CA LEU A 75 3.75 -11.30 8.94
C LEU A 75 3.11 -11.26 10.33
N ARG A 76 3.18 -12.38 11.08
CA ARG A 76 2.69 -12.46 12.47
C ARG A 76 3.62 -11.80 13.49
N SER A 77 4.86 -11.48 13.12
CA SER A 77 5.81 -10.94 14.08
C SER A 77 5.40 -9.55 14.59
N LYS A 78 5.52 -9.33 15.91
CA LYS A 78 5.21 -8.03 16.53
C LYS A 78 6.06 -6.90 15.94
N THR A 79 7.31 -7.18 15.59
CA THR A 79 8.22 -6.21 14.98
C THR A 79 7.74 -5.77 13.61
N TYR A 80 7.37 -6.72 12.75
CA TYR A 80 6.81 -6.40 11.43
C TYR A 80 5.49 -5.65 11.57
N LYS A 81 4.60 -6.09 12.46
CA LYS A 81 3.33 -5.38 12.74
C LYS A 81 3.56 -3.92 13.13
N LYS A 82 4.42 -3.67 14.13
CA LYS A 82 4.75 -2.29 14.56
C LYS A 82 5.34 -1.46 13.42
N HIS A 83 6.16 -2.06 12.56
CA HIS A 83 6.72 -1.39 11.39
C HIS A 83 5.63 -1.01 10.38
N MET A 84 4.73 -1.94 10.05
CA MET A 84 3.59 -1.68 9.17
C MET A 84 2.63 -0.65 9.74
N ASP A 85 2.32 -0.70 11.04
CA ASP A 85 1.49 0.31 11.71
C ASP A 85 2.07 1.72 11.56
N LYS A 86 3.39 1.86 11.69
CA LYS A 86 4.08 3.15 11.48
C LYS A 86 3.92 3.62 10.03
N ILE A 87 4.07 2.73 9.05
CA ILE A 87 3.90 3.06 7.63
C ILE A 87 2.45 3.48 7.35
N VAL A 88 1.47 2.70 7.79
CA VAL A 88 0.04 2.96 7.60
C VAL A 88 -0.36 4.28 8.26
N LYS A 89 0.03 4.51 9.53
CA LYS A 89 -0.21 5.80 10.21
C LYS A 89 0.39 6.97 9.46
N LYS A 90 1.65 6.85 9.02
CA LYS A 90 2.35 7.93 8.29
C LYS A 90 1.66 8.24 6.96
N ARG A 91 1.25 7.21 6.21
CA ARG A 91 0.53 7.36 4.95
C ARG A 91 -0.84 7.98 5.17
N CYS A 92 -1.62 7.42 6.10
CA CYS A 92 -2.93 7.95 6.45
C CYS A 92 -2.87 9.42 6.87
N ARG A 93 -1.93 9.79 7.74
CA ARG A 93 -1.70 11.17 8.16
C ARG A 93 -1.49 12.10 6.98
N LYS A 94 -0.54 11.76 6.10
CA LYS A 94 -0.21 12.55 4.90
C LYS A 94 -1.38 12.69 3.93
N THR A 95 -2.23 11.67 3.89
CA THR A 95 -3.31 11.57 2.90
C THR A 95 -4.61 12.23 3.36
N TYR A 96 -5.04 11.96 4.59
CA TYR A 96 -6.37 12.33 5.08
C TYR A 96 -6.35 13.37 6.21
N CYS A 97 -5.22 13.49 6.92
CA CYS A 97 -5.05 14.35 8.09
C CYS A 97 -4.06 15.51 7.86
N ASN A 98 -3.81 15.88 6.61
CA ASN A 98 -2.78 16.86 6.23
C ASN A 98 -3.42 18.02 5.48
N LYS A 99 -3.83 19.06 6.20
CA LYS A 99 -4.44 20.26 5.60
C LYS A 99 -3.50 20.92 4.60
N GLY A 100 -4.04 21.36 3.47
CA GLY A 100 -3.27 21.92 2.35
C GLY A 100 -2.28 20.94 1.70
N CYS A 101 -2.33 19.65 2.06
CA CYS A 101 -1.49 18.61 1.46
C CYS A 101 0.02 18.90 1.49
N LYS A 102 0.51 19.54 2.55
CA LYS A 102 1.93 19.89 2.73
C LYS A 102 2.84 18.68 2.61
N GLY A 103 3.95 18.82 1.91
CA GLY A 103 4.90 17.75 1.65
C GLY A 103 4.40 16.67 0.70
N THR A 104 3.39 16.97 -0.13
CA THR A 104 2.86 16.07 -1.15
C THR A 104 2.82 16.75 -2.51
N ILE A 105 2.64 15.97 -3.59
CA ILE A 105 2.56 16.50 -4.95
C ILE A 105 1.31 17.35 -5.20
N LEU A 106 0.39 17.44 -4.24
CA LEU A 106 -0.81 18.27 -4.27
C LEU A 106 -0.69 19.55 -3.45
N GLU A 107 0.46 19.78 -2.78
CA GLU A 107 0.71 21.06 -2.10
C GLU A 107 0.63 22.22 -3.10
N GLU A 108 0.04 23.33 -2.69
CA GLU A 108 -0.09 24.54 -3.52
C GLU A 108 1.27 25.04 -4.03
N GLY A 109 1.30 25.56 -5.26
CA GLY A 109 2.48 26.14 -5.89
C GLY A 109 2.59 25.82 -7.39
N ASN A 110 3.73 26.10 -7.98
CA ASN A 110 3.97 25.87 -9.42
C ASN A 110 3.79 24.38 -9.78
N GLY A 111 2.93 24.09 -10.77
CA GLY A 111 2.67 22.72 -11.23
C GLY A 111 3.88 21.99 -11.83
N SER A 112 4.87 22.72 -12.35
CA SER A 112 6.08 22.16 -12.96
C SER A 112 7.21 21.89 -11.94
N GLN A 113 7.05 22.32 -10.70
CA GLN A 113 8.06 22.17 -9.65
C GLN A 113 7.52 21.36 -8.48
N LEU A 114 8.31 20.41 -7.98
CA LEU A 114 7.95 19.69 -6.76
C LEU A 114 8.21 20.56 -5.53
N PRO A 115 7.37 20.46 -4.48
CA PRO A 115 7.66 21.06 -3.19
C PRO A 115 9.02 20.62 -2.65
N LYS A 116 9.77 21.54 -2.04
CA LYS A 116 11.13 21.30 -1.51
C LYS A 116 11.20 20.15 -0.50
N SER A 117 10.11 19.89 0.19
CA SER A 117 9.94 18.78 1.14
C SER A 117 9.91 17.40 0.49
N ILE A 118 9.68 17.29 -0.82
CA ILE A 118 9.71 16.03 -1.56
C ILE A 118 11.13 15.75 -2.02
N LYS A 119 11.84 14.95 -1.22
CA LYS A 119 13.16 14.41 -1.55
C LYS A 119 12.99 13.05 -2.23
N VAL A 120 13.29 12.99 -3.53
CA VAL A 120 13.25 11.76 -4.34
C VAL A 120 14.49 11.72 -5.22
N GLU A 121 14.89 10.51 -5.61
CA GLU A 121 16.00 10.30 -6.55
C GLU A 121 15.75 10.98 -7.90
N LYS A 122 16.83 11.28 -8.62
CA LYS A 122 16.82 12.10 -9.85
C LYS A 122 15.86 11.56 -10.91
N GLU A 123 15.78 10.23 -11.05
CA GLU A 123 14.92 9.55 -12.03
C GLU A 123 13.43 9.70 -11.68
N LEU A 124 13.09 9.43 -10.41
CA LEU A 124 11.72 9.60 -9.92
C LEU A 124 11.27 11.06 -9.90
N LYS A 125 12.20 12.00 -9.70
CA LYS A 125 11.91 13.43 -9.70
C LYS A 125 11.20 13.87 -10.98
N LYS A 126 11.67 13.42 -12.14
CA LYS A 126 11.06 13.74 -13.45
C LYS A 126 9.62 13.23 -13.53
N ILE A 127 9.40 11.97 -13.16
CA ILE A 127 8.07 11.35 -13.15
C ILE A 127 7.10 12.13 -12.24
N PHE A 128 7.55 12.51 -11.04
CA PHE A 128 6.73 13.29 -10.12
C PHE A 128 6.45 14.71 -10.64
N GLN A 129 7.42 15.37 -11.26
CA GLN A 129 7.24 16.68 -11.88
C GLN A 129 6.23 16.63 -13.04
N GLU A 130 6.34 15.64 -13.92
CA GLU A 130 5.40 15.44 -15.02
C GLU A 130 3.99 15.15 -14.51
N ASN A 131 3.86 14.29 -13.50
CA ASN A 131 2.56 14.00 -12.88
C ASN A 131 1.97 15.24 -12.23
N ARG A 132 2.76 16.03 -11.50
CA ARG A 132 2.29 17.28 -10.90
C ARG A 132 1.86 18.28 -11.97
N LYS A 133 2.64 18.42 -13.04
CA LYS A 133 2.29 19.31 -14.17
C LYS A 133 0.98 18.88 -14.83
N LYS A 134 0.79 17.57 -15.03
CA LYS A 134 -0.48 17.01 -15.56
C LYS A 134 -1.67 17.29 -14.64
N ILE A 135 -1.49 17.16 -13.34
CA ILE A 135 -2.54 17.40 -12.34
C ILE A 135 -2.90 18.90 -12.24
N PHE A 136 -1.89 19.76 -12.19
CA PHE A 136 -2.09 21.20 -11.99
C PHE A 136 -2.50 21.92 -13.27
N GLY A 137 -2.02 21.46 -14.43
CA GLY A 137 -2.17 22.19 -15.68
C GLY A 137 -1.63 23.61 -15.52
N ASN A 138 -2.50 24.60 -15.68
CA ASN A 138 -2.18 26.03 -15.49
C ASN A 138 -2.50 26.56 -14.09
N LYS A 139 -3.09 25.74 -13.21
CA LYS A 139 -3.46 26.14 -11.85
C LYS A 139 -2.26 26.15 -10.93
N THR A 140 -2.28 27.02 -9.93
CA THR A 140 -1.34 27.02 -8.79
C THR A 140 -1.87 26.26 -7.59
N ASN A 141 -3.18 26.02 -7.54
CA ASN A 141 -3.87 25.25 -6.51
C ASN A 141 -4.89 24.32 -7.16
N VAL A 142 -4.92 23.07 -6.73
CA VAL A 142 -5.85 22.02 -7.19
C VAL A 142 -6.69 21.44 -6.06
N LEU A 143 -6.66 22.12 -4.90
CA LEU A 143 -7.41 21.75 -3.72
C LEU A 143 -8.57 22.73 -3.54
N LYS A 144 -9.79 22.19 -3.45
CA LYS A 144 -10.96 22.90 -2.96
C LYS A 144 -11.29 22.40 -1.56
N ASP A 145 -11.31 23.31 -0.59
CA ASP A 145 -11.61 22.98 0.82
C ASP A 145 -10.70 21.88 1.42
N ASN A 146 -9.41 21.84 1.02
CA ASN A 146 -8.42 20.80 1.35
C ASN A 146 -8.58 19.43 0.66
N PHE A 147 -9.51 19.31 -0.29
CA PHE A 147 -9.71 18.09 -1.08
C PHE A 147 -9.31 18.33 -2.53
N TYR A 148 -8.68 17.33 -3.15
CA TYR A 148 -8.34 17.40 -4.56
C TYR A 148 -9.59 17.59 -5.42
N GLU A 149 -9.58 18.59 -6.30
CA GLU A 149 -10.72 18.95 -7.17
C GLU A 149 -11.18 17.78 -8.06
N GLY A 150 -10.30 16.82 -8.35
CA GLY A 150 -10.64 15.61 -9.10
C GLY A 150 -11.45 14.57 -8.33
N LEU A 151 -11.75 14.79 -7.04
CA LEU A 151 -12.58 13.89 -6.24
C LEU A 151 -14.07 14.19 -6.43
N LYS A 152 -14.87 13.14 -6.64
CA LYS A 152 -16.34 13.26 -6.69
C LYS A 152 -16.88 13.79 -5.35
N PRO A 153 -17.90 14.68 -5.34
CA PRO A 153 -18.49 15.21 -4.09
C PRO A 153 -18.98 14.14 -3.12
N SER A 154 -19.51 13.02 -3.64
CA SER A 154 -19.95 11.87 -2.83
C SER A 154 -18.81 11.24 -2.05
N VAL A 155 -17.62 11.15 -2.66
CA VAL A 155 -16.41 10.64 -2.02
C VAL A 155 -15.92 11.62 -0.96
N ILE A 156 -15.90 12.93 -1.27
CA ILE A 156 -15.51 13.97 -0.31
C ILE A 156 -16.40 13.90 0.92
N LYS A 157 -17.73 13.87 0.74
CA LYS A 157 -18.71 13.77 1.83
C LYS A 157 -18.48 12.50 2.65
N LYS A 158 -18.24 11.35 2.00
CA LYS A 158 -17.92 10.10 2.69
C LYS A 158 -16.65 10.23 3.55
N LEU A 159 -15.56 10.76 2.98
CA LEU A 159 -14.30 10.94 3.70
C LEU A 159 -14.46 11.90 4.89
N GLN A 160 -15.18 13.00 4.71
CA GLN A 160 -15.47 13.96 5.78
C GLN A 160 -16.29 13.30 6.90
N ASN A 161 -17.33 12.52 6.56
CA ASN A 161 -18.12 11.76 7.52
C ASN A 161 -17.27 10.71 8.28
N GLU A 162 -16.28 10.11 7.61
CA GLU A 162 -15.31 9.19 8.23
C GLU A 162 -14.22 9.90 9.06
N GLY A 163 -14.20 11.23 9.08
CA GLY A 163 -13.27 12.01 9.89
C GLY A 163 -12.01 12.50 9.16
N ALA A 164 -11.98 12.52 7.82
CA ALA A 164 -10.91 13.15 7.06
C ALA A 164 -11.01 14.68 7.10
N ILE A 165 -9.86 15.35 7.16
CA ILE A 165 -9.76 16.83 7.01
C ILE A 165 -9.13 17.25 5.68
N SER A 166 -8.57 16.31 4.92
CA SER A 166 -8.03 16.54 3.58
C SER A 166 -8.15 15.31 2.68
N GLY A 167 -8.01 15.53 1.38
CA GLY A 167 -8.04 14.50 0.34
C GLY A 167 -6.79 14.53 -0.51
N CYS A 168 -5.62 14.34 0.11
CA CYS A 168 -4.31 14.41 -0.55
C CYS A 168 -3.97 13.13 -1.32
N ILE A 169 -4.93 12.64 -2.09
CA ILE A 169 -4.87 11.43 -2.92
C ILE A 169 -4.92 11.83 -4.39
N THR A 170 -3.93 11.38 -5.16
CA THR A 170 -3.86 11.64 -6.60
C THR A 170 -4.55 10.58 -7.45
N LYS A 171 -4.95 9.46 -6.86
CA LYS A 171 -5.79 8.42 -7.46
C LYS A 171 -6.58 7.70 -6.36
N ILE A 172 -7.90 7.78 -6.42
CA ILE A 172 -8.74 6.67 -5.97
C ILE A 172 -8.93 5.83 -7.22
N ILE A 173 -8.31 4.64 -7.25
CA ILE A 173 -8.86 3.57 -8.07
C ILE A 173 -10.29 3.40 -7.56
N GLU A 174 -11.28 3.66 -8.38
CA GLU A 174 -12.68 3.34 -8.06
C GLU A 174 -12.69 1.86 -7.65
N LEU A 175 -12.84 1.59 -6.35
CA LEU A 175 -13.22 0.27 -5.87
C LEU A 175 -14.66 0.10 -6.34
N LYS A 176 -14.80 -0.45 -7.55
CA LYS A 176 -16.04 -1.06 -8.02
C LYS A 176 -16.36 -2.27 -7.15
#